data_AF-A0AAJ1VX33-F1
#
_entry.id   AF-A0AAJ1VX33-F1
#
_cell.length_a   1.000
_cell.length_b   1.000
_cell.length_c   1.000
_cell.angle_alpha   90.00
_cell.angle_beta   90.00
_cell.angle_gamma   90.00
#
_symmetry.space_group_name_H-M   'P 1'
#
loop_
_entity.id
_entity.type
_entity.pdbx_description
1 polymer ?
#
loop_
_entity_poly.entity_id
_entity_poly.type
_entity_poly.pdbx_seq_one_letter_code
_entity_poly.pdbx_strand_id
1 'polypeptide(L)'
;IDIETSSGRICIPETIRYSKLYAAMVGQRMPALGERLELVVQSGDKLPIRWSPDIPEFSVIEEDRFDGTQEIIEADEFESLED
;
A
#
# COMPACT_ATOMS: atom_id res chain seq x y z
N ILE A 1 6.36 -6.83 -0.81
CA ILE A 1 5.39 -7.16 -1.88
C ILE A 1 4.79 -5.88 -2.44
N ASP A 2 4.28 -4.98 -1.59
CA ASP A 2 3.58 -3.76 -2.02
C ASP A 2 4.37 -2.88 -2.99
N ILE A 3 5.68 -2.73 -2.82
CA ILE A 3 6.55 -1.94 -3.73
C ILE A 3 6.60 -2.54 -5.15
N GLU A 4 6.75 -3.86 -5.26
CA GLU A 4 6.77 -4.54 -6.55
C GLU A 4 5.40 -4.46 -7.23
N THR A 5 4.34 -4.63 -6.43
CA THR A 5 2.97 -4.52 -6.88
C THR A 5 2.60 -3.08 -7.26
N SER A 6 3.10 -2.04 -6.60
CA SER A 6 2.76 -0.65 -6.93
C SER A 6 3.59 -0.11 -8.10
N SER A 7 4.89 -0.42 -8.11
CA SER A 7 5.80 0.01 -9.19
C SER A 7 5.59 -0.77 -10.49
N GLY A 8 5.03 -1.97 -10.42
CA GLY A 8 4.92 -2.88 -11.56
C GLY A 8 6.27 -3.41 -12.04
N ARG A 9 7.31 -3.32 -11.20
CA ARG A 9 8.69 -3.72 -11.54
C ARG A 9 9.23 -4.68 -10.50
N ILE A 10 10.02 -5.65 -10.98
CA ILE A 10 10.68 -6.67 -10.18
C ILE A 10 11.69 -6.00 -9.24
N CYS A 11 11.44 -6.14 -7.95
CA CYS A 11 12.39 -5.75 -6.90
C CYS A 11 12.60 -6.85 -5.86
N ILE A 12 11.80 -7.91 -5.89
CA ILE A 12 11.93 -9.07 -5.00
C ILE A 12 12.77 -10.15 -5.71
N PRO A 13 13.92 -10.56 -5.14
CA PRO A 13 14.75 -11.61 -5.68
C PRO A 13 14.02 -12.96 -5.75
N GLU A 14 14.36 -13.77 -6.75
CA GLU A 14 13.78 -15.10 -6.96
C GLU A 14 13.98 -16.03 -5.76
N THR A 15 15.14 -15.94 -5.09
CA THR A 15 15.42 -16.70 -3.86
C THR A 15 14.43 -16.40 -2.73
N ILE A 16 13.92 -15.17 -2.65
CA ILE A 16 12.90 -14.76 -1.67
C ILE A 16 11.51 -15.23 -2.12
N ARG A 17 11.21 -15.26 -3.42
CA ARG A 17 9.92 -15.75 -3.94
C ARG A 17 9.69 -17.23 -3.63
N TYR A 18 10.76 -18.04 -3.67
CA TYR A 18 10.70 -19.45 -3.28
C TYR A 18 10.73 -19.68 -1.77
N SER A 19 10.80 -18.62 -0.95
CA SER A 19 10.77 -18.77 0.50
C SER A 19 9.35 -19.09 1.01
N LYS A 20 9.28 -19.85 2.11
CA LYS A 20 8.02 -20.16 2.81
C LYS A 20 7.31 -18.89 3.29
N LEU A 21 8.06 -17.88 3.69
CA LEU A 21 7.51 -16.60 4.17
C LEU A 21 6.79 -15.86 3.04
N TYR A 22 7.38 -15.79 1.85
CA TYR A 22 6.74 -15.17 0.69
C TYR A 22 5.47 -15.91 0.30
N ALA A 23 5.52 -17.24 0.22
CA ALA A 23 4.35 -18.06 -0.08
C ALA A 23 3.20 -17.86 0.93
N ALA A 24 3.52 -17.83 2.23
CA ALA A 24 2.54 -17.56 3.28
C ALA A 24 1.96 -16.14 3.19
N MET A 25 2.79 -15.13 2.91
CA MET A 25 2.36 -13.73 2.78
C MET A 25 1.45 -13.52 1.57
N VAL A 26 1.78 -14.11 0.42
CA VAL A 26 0.93 -14.04 -0.79
C VAL A 26 -0.36 -14.82 -0.59
N GLY A 27 -0.31 -16.01 0.03
CA GLY A 27 -1.48 -16.86 0.26
C GLY A 27 -2.54 -16.27 1.22
N GLN A 28 -2.15 -15.30 2.07
CA GLN A 28 -3.07 -14.57 2.95
C GLN A 28 -3.73 -13.36 2.27
N ARG A 29 -3.41 -13.07 1.01
CA ARG A 29 -3.94 -11.94 0.24
C ARG A 29 -4.94 -12.42 -0.81
N MET A 30 -5.63 -11.47 -1.43
CA MET A 30 -6.59 -11.78 -2.50
C MET A 30 -5.92 -12.48 -3.70
N PRO A 31 -6.60 -13.44 -4.36
CA PRO A 31 -6.03 -14.17 -5.51
C PRO A 31 -5.54 -13.26 -6.65
N ALA A 32 -6.23 -12.14 -6.88
CA ALA A 32 -5.86 -11.13 -7.88
C ALA A 32 -4.45 -10.55 -7.67
N LEU A 33 -3.94 -10.55 -6.42
CA LEU A 33 -2.56 -10.16 -6.15
C LEU A 33 -1.56 -11.16 -6.76
N GLY A 34 -1.87 -12.46 -6.70
CA GLY A 34 -1.04 -13.51 -7.28
C GLY A 34 -0.92 -13.35 -8.80
N GLU A 35 -2.06 -13.19 -9.49
CA GLU A 35 -2.11 -12.93 -10.94
C GLU A 35 -1.29 -11.69 -11.32
N ARG A 36 -1.43 -10.60 -10.56
CA ARG A 36 -0.64 -9.37 -10.79
C ARG A 36 0.85 -9.61 -10.61
N LEU A 37 1.27 -10.32 -9.56
CA LEU A 37 2.68 -10.63 -9.31
C LEU A 37 3.25 -11.49 -10.44
N GLU A 38 2.47 -12.41 -10.98
CA GLU A 38 2.87 -13.24 -12.13
C GLU A 38 3.12 -12.39 -13.38
N LEU A 39 2.24 -11.43 -13.68
CA LEU A 39 2.41 -10.49 -14.80
C LEU A 39 3.65 -9.59 -14.63
N VAL A 40 3.93 -9.14 -13.40
CA VAL A 40 5.14 -8.34 -13.10
C VAL A 40 6.40 -9.17 -13.26
N VAL A 41 6.38 -10.46 -12.90
CA VAL A 41 7.53 -11.35 -13.13
C VAL A 41 7.72 -11.62 -14.62
N GLN A 42 6.63 -11.83 -15.37
CA GLN A 42 6.66 -12.07 -16.82
C GLN A 42 7.19 -10.85 -17.60
N SER A 43 6.96 -9.63 -17.14
CA SER A 43 7.49 -8.43 -17.81
C SER A 43 9.02 -8.35 -17.76
N GLY A 44 9.66 -8.92 -16.73
CA GLY A 44 11.11 -8.90 -16.57
C GLY A 44 11.70 -7.52 -16.18
N ASP A 45 10.87 -6.49 -16.05
CA ASP A 45 11.31 -5.12 -15.80
C ASP A 45 11.80 -4.96 -14.37
N LYS A 46 13.10 -4.74 -14.19
CA LYS A 46 13.70 -4.55 -12.87
C LYS A 46 13.53 -3.12 -12.36
N LEU A 47 13.24 -2.97 -11.07
CA LEU A 47 13.23 -1.67 -10.42
C LEU A 47 14.66 -1.10 -10.42
N PRO A 48 14.90 0.12 -10.94
CA PRO A 48 16.23 0.73 -10.95
C PRO A 48 16.80 0.89 -9.53
N ILE A 49 18.12 0.71 -9.38
CA ILE A 49 18.80 0.81 -8.06
C ILE A 49 18.62 2.21 -7.43
N ARG A 50 18.54 3.25 -8.27
CA ARG A 50 18.36 4.64 -7.84
C ARG A 50 16.90 5.11 -8.00
N TRP A 51 15.94 4.18 -7.96
CA TRP A 51 14.54 4.56 -8.05
C TRP A 51 14.14 5.36 -6.81
N SER A 52 13.46 6.48 -7.06
CA SER A 52 12.79 7.29 -6.04
C SER A 52 11.36 7.55 -6.51
N PRO A 53 10.39 7.61 -5.59
CA PRO A 53 9.05 8.05 -5.93
C PRO A 53 9.10 9.50 -6.43
N ASP A 54 8.29 9.82 -7.42
CA ASP A 54 8.02 11.21 -7.81
C ASP A 54 7.02 11.77 -6.79
N ILE A 55 7.54 12.52 -5.81
CA ILE A 55 6.74 13.11 -4.73
C ILE A 55 6.38 14.52 -5.18
N PRO A 56 5.08 14.86 -5.28
CA PRO A 56 4.69 16.22 -5.63
C PRO A 56 5.16 17.19 -4.55
N GLU A 57 5.51 18.40 -4.97
CA GLU A 57 5.75 19.48 -4.03
C GLU A 57 4.41 19.90 -3.43
N PHE A 58 4.18 19.54 -2.17
CA PHE A 58 3.00 19.98 -1.44
C PHE A 58 3.18 21.46 -1.08
N SER A 59 2.53 22.35 -1.81
CA SER A 59 2.38 23.73 -1.37
C SER A 59 1.59 23.73 -0.07
N VAL A 60 2.12 24.38 0.97
CA VAL A 60 1.33 24.73 2.16
C VAL A 60 0.22 25.64 1.66
N ILE A 61 -1.01 25.13 1.66
CA ILE A 61 -2.19 25.97 1.47
C ILE A 61 -2.23 26.84 2.72
N GLU A 62 -1.94 28.14 2.58
CA GLU A 62 -2.17 29.08 3.67
C GLU A 62 -3.62 28.96 4.15
N GLU A 63 -3.78 28.98 5.46
CA GLU A 63 -4.94 28.58 6.26
C GLU A 63 -6.21 29.40 5.97
N ASP A 64 -6.84 29.22 4.81
CA ASP A 64 -8.22 29.72 4.56
C ASP A 64 -9.24 28.58 4.44
N ARG A 65 -8.81 27.31 4.60
CA ARG A 65 -9.71 26.15 4.61
C ARG A 65 -10.19 25.79 6.02
N PHE A 66 -10.62 26.79 6.77
CA PHE A 66 -11.48 26.60 7.93
C PHE A 66 -12.61 27.62 7.91
N ASP A 67 -13.49 27.52 6.93
CA ASP A 67 -14.83 28.11 7.01
C ASP A 67 -15.88 27.03 6.74
N GLY A 68 -16.54 26.60 7.82
CA GLY A 68 -17.81 25.86 7.78
C GLY A 68 -17.76 24.35 7.60
N THR A 69 -17.51 23.61 8.70
CA THR A 69 -18.48 22.68 9.36
C THR A 69 -17.72 21.89 10.42
N GLN A 70 -17.72 22.40 11.64
CA GLN A 70 -17.45 21.61 12.83
C GLN A 70 -18.69 20.74 13.08
N GLU A 71 -18.80 19.57 12.45
CA GLU A 71 -19.60 18.50 13.06
C GLU A 71 -18.73 17.92 14.18
N ILE A 72 -19.00 18.41 15.40
CA ILE A 72 -18.56 17.75 16.62
C ILE A 72 -19.21 16.37 16.59
N ILE A 73 -18.42 15.33 16.35
CA ILE A 73 -18.85 13.97 16.63
C ILE A 73 -18.91 13.90 18.16
N GLU A 74 -20.09 14.10 18.73
CA GLU A 74 -20.32 13.87 20.16
C GLU A 74 -19.98 12.41 20.44
N ALA A 75 -19.02 12.19 21.33
CA ALA A 75 -18.56 10.89 21.77
C ALA A 75 -19.53 10.22 22.76
N ASP A 76 -20.83 10.51 22.66
CA ASP A 76 -21.89 9.97 23.50
C ASP A 76 -22.72 8.96 22.69
N GLU A 77 -22.14 7.78 22.46
CA GLU A 77 -22.84 6.48 22.41
C GLU A 77 -21.82 5.34 22.19
N PHE A 78 -20.78 5.29 23.04
CA PHE A 78 -20.15 4.00 23.35
C PHE A 78 -20.92 3.44 24.55
N GLU A 79 -22.11 2.88 24.32
CA GLU A 79 -22.77 2.09 25.35
C GLU A 79 -21.82 0.96 25.75
N SER A 80 -21.38 0.99 27.00
CA SER A 80 -20.65 -0.09 27.64
C SER A 80 -21.47 -1.38 27.52
N LEU A 81 -20.96 -2.35 26.76
CA LEU A 81 -21.39 -3.73 26.88
C LEU A 81 -21.05 -4.18 28.31
N GLU A 82 -22.06 -4.18 29.20
CA GLU A 82 -21.99 -4.87 30.48
C GLU A 82 -21.99 -6.39 30.26
N ASP A 83 -21.33 -7.08 31.20
CA ASP A 83 -20.76 -8.44 31.15
C ASP A 83 -21.72 -9.61 30.79
#